data_AF-A0A094WKT9-F1
#
_entry.id   AF-A0A094WKT9-F1
#
_cell.length_a   1.000
_cell.length_b   1.000
_cell.length_c   1.000
_cell.angle_alpha   90.00
_cell.angle_beta   90.00
_cell.angle_gamma   90.00
#
_symmetry.space_group_name_H-M   'P 1'
#
loop_
_entity.id
_entity.type
_entity.pdbx_description
1 polymer ?
#
loop_
_entity_poly.entity_id
_entity_poly.type
_entity_poly.pdbx_seq_one_letter_code
_entity_poly.pdbx_strand_id
1 'polypeptide(L)'
;MERERLVIMIEVAVIAGLATLLSLVKINAFWPNGGSISLEMIPLFIIAFRRGWKVGVLTGLITGLVDLLISPYVVHPIQLLLDYPVPFLLLGFAALFVKKGQVPKVTTLIIGVIFATLLRFLSHFASGVIWFSEFTPDGWNDLAYSAFYNASYLVPQMLITLAVLIVFVKSYPQFFNVKKI
;
A
#
# COMPACT_ATOMS: atom_id res chain seq x y z
N MET A 1 9.27 25.96 10.07
CA MET A 1 8.34 25.75 8.93
C MET A 1 9.04 25.29 7.66
N GLU A 2 10.01 26.01 7.10
CA GLU A 2 10.73 25.56 5.88
C GLU A 2 11.55 24.27 6.12
N ARG A 3 12.27 24.21 7.25
CA ARG A 3 13.02 23.01 7.66
C ARG A 3 12.12 21.78 7.82
N GLU A 4 10.92 21.94 8.36
CA GLU A 4 9.95 20.85 8.49
C GLU A 4 9.49 20.33 7.13
N ARG A 5 9.19 21.22 6.17
CA ARG A 5 8.80 20.83 4.81
C ARG A 5 9.92 20.07 4.11
N LEU A 6 11.16 20.55 4.22
CA LEU A 6 12.33 19.88 3.65
C LEU A 6 12.50 18.46 4.24
N VAL A 7 12.39 18.32 5.56
CA VAL A 7 12.48 17.00 6.22
C VAL A 7 11.36 16.06 5.75
N ILE A 8 10.13 16.56 5.60
CA ILE A 8 9.02 15.75 5.07
C ILE A 8 9.32 15.30 3.63
N MET A 9 9.82 16.18 2.77
CA MET A 9 10.18 15.82 1.39
C MET A 9 11.26 14.74 1.34
N ILE A 10 12.29 14.84 2.19
CA ILE A 10 13.34 13.83 2.31
C ILE A 10 12.74 12.49 2.78
N GLU A 11 11.88 12.51 3.81
CA GLU A 11 11.22 11.29 4.29
C GLU A 11 10.34 10.65 3.20
N VAL A 12 9.58 11.45 2.44
CA VAL A 12 8.79 10.95 1.30
C VAL A 12 9.70 10.28 0.27
N ALA A 13 10.80 10.92 -0.14
CA ALA A 13 11.71 10.35 -1.13
C ALA A 13 12.36 9.05 -0.66
N VAL A 14 12.88 9.03 0.58
CA VAL A 14 13.51 7.84 1.17
C VAL A 14 12.52 6.70 1.32
N ILE A 15 11.32 6.98 1.82
CA ILE A 15 10.28 5.96 2.01
C ILE A 15 9.76 5.44 0.67
N ALA A 16 9.55 6.32 -0.31
CA ALA A 16 9.13 5.89 -1.64
C ALA A 16 10.17 4.98 -2.30
N GLY A 17 11.46 5.33 -2.20
CA GLY A 17 12.56 4.49 -2.67
C GLY A 17 12.63 3.14 -1.95
N LEU A 18 12.52 3.13 -0.62
CA LEU A 18 12.49 1.90 0.16
C LEU A 18 11.29 1.01 -0.19
N ALA A 19 10.09 1.60 -0.30
CA ALA A 19 8.89 0.88 -0.71
C ALA A 19 9.06 0.24 -2.10
N THR A 20 9.65 0.98 -3.04
CA THR A 20 9.96 0.47 -4.38
C THR A 20 10.94 -0.70 -4.31
N LEU A 21 12.03 -0.60 -3.56
CA LEU A 21 12.97 -1.72 -3.43
C LEU A 21 12.31 -2.96 -2.81
N LEU A 22 11.43 -2.75 -1.83
CA LEU A 22 10.69 -3.83 -1.19
C LEU A 22 9.56 -4.41 -2.07
N SER A 23 9.09 -3.70 -3.10
CA SER A 23 8.16 -4.26 -4.10
C SER A 23 8.87 -5.20 -5.08
N LEU A 24 10.18 -5.03 -5.28
CA LEU A 24 10.99 -5.91 -6.12
C LEU A 24 11.32 -7.24 -5.43
N VAL A 25 11.40 -7.25 -4.10
CA VAL A 25 11.60 -8.47 -3.32
C VAL A 25 10.25 -9.13 -3.06
N LYS A 26 9.80 -9.94 -4.03
CA LYS A 26 8.45 -10.51 -4.03
C LYS A 26 8.42 -12.01 -4.26
N ILE A 27 7.49 -12.68 -3.59
CA ILE A 27 7.11 -14.06 -3.86
C ILE A 27 5.94 -14.02 -4.84
N ASN A 28 6.19 -14.35 -6.10
CA ASN A 28 5.21 -14.26 -7.19
C ASN A 28 4.94 -15.59 -7.92
N ALA A 29 5.64 -16.67 -7.57
CA ALA A 29 5.55 -17.96 -8.26
C ALA A 29 4.14 -18.57 -8.31
N PHE A 30 3.23 -18.16 -7.42
CA PHE A 30 1.86 -18.67 -7.32
C PHE A 30 0.83 -17.87 -8.14
N TRP A 31 1.20 -16.72 -8.72
CA TRP A 31 0.28 -15.77 -9.32
C TRP A 31 0.73 -15.32 -10.71
N PRO A 32 0.14 -15.87 -11.79
CA PRO A 32 0.59 -15.59 -13.15
C PRO A 32 0.29 -14.17 -13.63
N ASN A 33 -0.80 -13.56 -13.15
CA ASN A 33 -1.33 -12.27 -13.62
C ASN A 33 -0.96 -11.10 -12.70
N GLY A 34 0.30 -11.02 -12.27
CA GLY A 34 0.83 -9.87 -11.53
C GLY A 34 0.59 -9.86 -10.02
N GLY A 35 -0.17 -10.82 -9.47
CA GLY A 35 -0.25 -11.02 -8.03
C GLY A 35 1.11 -11.37 -7.40
N SER A 36 1.39 -10.87 -6.21
CA SER A 36 2.59 -11.25 -5.46
C SER A 36 2.48 -10.85 -3.99
N ILE A 37 3.26 -11.52 -3.15
CA ILE A 37 3.46 -11.10 -1.76
C ILE A 37 4.79 -10.38 -1.68
N SER A 38 4.76 -9.09 -1.34
CA SER A 38 5.92 -8.22 -1.16
C SER A 38 5.79 -7.37 0.10
N LEU A 39 6.79 -6.51 0.37
CA LEU A 39 6.93 -5.79 1.65
C LEU A 39 6.74 -4.28 1.54
N GLU A 40 6.29 -3.77 0.38
CA GLU A 40 6.18 -2.33 0.10
C GLU A 40 5.14 -1.61 0.96
N MET A 41 4.12 -2.32 1.44
CA MET A 41 3.08 -1.74 2.31
C MET A 41 3.64 -1.28 3.67
N ILE A 42 4.71 -1.92 4.16
CA ILE A 42 5.32 -1.59 5.46
C ILE A 42 5.82 -0.14 5.49
N PRO A 43 6.78 0.28 4.64
CA PRO A 43 7.28 1.66 4.66
C PRO A 43 6.20 2.69 4.32
N LEU A 44 5.22 2.36 3.46
CA LEU A 44 4.11 3.24 3.12
C LEU A 44 3.17 3.51 4.30
N PHE A 45 2.83 2.49 5.09
CA PHE A 45 2.06 2.73 6.31
C PHE A 45 2.86 3.43 7.39
N ILE A 46 4.17 3.15 7.52
CA ILE A 46 5.04 3.84 8.48
C ILE A 46 4.98 5.35 8.25
N ILE A 47 5.16 5.82 7.01
CA ILE A 47 5.12 7.26 6.74
C ILE A 47 3.71 7.85 6.90
N ALA A 48 2.67 7.11 6.53
CA ALA A 48 1.29 7.53 6.72
C ALA A 48 0.98 7.76 8.20
N PHE A 49 1.32 6.81 9.07
CA PHE A 49 1.12 6.95 10.51
C PHE A 49 2.02 8.01 11.15
N ARG A 50 3.24 8.20 10.66
CA ARG A 50 4.17 9.22 11.17
C ARG A 50 3.76 10.65 10.79
N ARG A 51 3.42 10.88 9.52
CA ARG A 51 3.23 12.24 8.96
C ARG A 51 1.76 12.59 8.65
N GLY A 52 0.86 11.63 8.81
CA GLY A 52 -0.57 11.76 8.54
C GLY A 52 -0.94 11.40 7.10
N TRP A 53 -2.25 11.25 6.87
CA TRP A 53 -2.78 10.70 5.64
C TRP A 53 -2.37 11.45 4.37
N LYS A 54 -2.26 12.79 4.39
CA LYS A 54 -1.86 13.58 3.22
C LYS A 54 -0.47 13.21 2.71
N VAL A 55 0.49 13.04 3.64
CA VAL A 55 1.86 12.65 3.29
C VAL A 55 1.89 11.17 2.88
N GLY A 56 1.11 10.32 3.54
CA GLY A 56 0.93 8.93 3.13
C GLY A 56 0.40 8.79 1.70
N VAL A 57 -0.65 9.53 1.34
CA VAL A 57 -1.26 9.54 0.00
C VAL A 57 -0.26 10.03 -1.04
N LEU A 58 0.46 11.12 -0.77
CA LEU A 58 1.49 11.61 -1.68
C LEU A 58 2.62 10.59 -1.88
N THR A 59 3.08 9.97 -0.79
CA THR A 59 4.16 8.98 -0.87
C THR A 59 3.71 7.74 -1.64
N GLY A 60 2.50 7.25 -1.38
CA GLY A 60 1.90 6.15 -2.12
C GLY A 60 1.71 6.48 -3.60
N LEU A 61 1.26 7.68 -3.94
CA LEU A 61 1.15 8.13 -5.34
C LEU A 61 2.51 8.09 -6.04
N ILE A 62 3.56 8.63 -5.40
CA ILE A 62 4.92 8.59 -5.97
C ILE A 62 5.39 7.15 -6.13
N THR A 63 5.22 6.30 -5.13
CA THR A 63 5.60 4.88 -5.21
C THR A 63 4.86 4.16 -6.33
N GLY A 64 3.55 4.35 -6.48
CA GLY A 64 2.78 3.73 -7.56
C GLY A 64 3.21 4.20 -8.95
N LEU A 65 3.57 5.48 -9.10
CA LEU A 65 4.14 5.99 -10.35
C LEU A 65 5.53 5.40 -10.64
N VAL A 66 6.37 5.23 -9.61
CA VAL A 66 7.68 4.59 -9.76
C VAL A 66 7.52 3.11 -10.11
N ASP A 67 6.58 2.41 -9.48
CA ASP A 67 6.28 1.01 -9.76
C ASP A 67 5.82 0.83 -11.22
N LEU A 68 4.97 1.73 -11.72
CA LEU A 68 4.57 1.78 -13.14
C LEU A 68 5.77 1.94 -14.08
N LEU A 69 6.79 2.72 -13.71
CA LEU A 69 7.98 2.91 -14.54
C LEU A 69 8.89 1.67 -14.57
N ILE A 70 8.89 0.87 -13.50
CA ILE A 70 9.83 -0.25 -13.34
C ILE A 70 9.20 -1.58 -13.81
N SER A 71 7.93 -1.81 -13.50
CA SER A 71 7.21 -3.05 -13.84
C SER A 71 5.88 -2.77 -14.54
N PRO A 72 5.90 -2.09 -15.71
CA PRO A 72 4.67 -1.76 -16.43
C PRO A 72 4.00 -2.98 -17.04
N TYR A 73 2.69 -3.05 -16.86
CA TYR A 73 1.74 -3.92 -17.53
C TYR A 73 0.46 -3.10 -17.73
N VAL A 74 0.36 -2.49 -18.91
CA VAL A 74 -0.70 -1.53 -19.22
C VAL A 74 -1.47 -2.02 -20.44
N VAL A 75 -2.74 -2.34 -20.25
CA VAL A 75 -3.66 -2.73 -21.32
C VAL A 75 -4.72 -1.67 -21.57
N HIS A 76 -4.96 -0.77 -20.62
CA HIS A 76 -5.92 0.32 -20.76
C HIS A 76 -5.58 1.51 -19.82
N PRO A 77 -5.86 2.78 -20.20
CA PRO A 77 -5.54 3.94 -19.36
C PRO A 77 -6.21 3.93 -17.98
N ILE A 78 -7.44 3.42 -17.86
CA ILE A 78 -8.13 3.30 -16.56
C ILE A 78 -7.54 2.17 -15.72
N GLN A 79 -7.19 1.04 -16.36
CA GLN A 79 -6.49 -0.07 -15.70
C GLN A 79 -5.15 0.40 -15.12
N LEU A 80 -4.39 1.19 -15.88
CA LEU A 80 -3.14 1.80 -15.41
C LEU A 80 -3.37 2.54 -14.09
N LEU A 81 -4.42 3.36 -13.99
CA LEU A 81 -4.71 4.07 -12.75
C LEU A 81 -5.03 3.10 -11.61
N LEU A 82 -5.86 2.10 -11.87
CA LEU A 82 -6.36 1.14 -10.88
C LEU A 82 -5.33 0.10 -10.42
N ASP A 83 -4.25 -0.12 -11.17
CA ASP A 83 -3.19 -1.06 -10.79
C ASP A 83 -1.92 -0.39 -10.27
N TYR A 84 -1.70 0.89 -10.56
CA TYR A 84 -0.46 1.58 -10.19
C TYR A 84 -0.67 2.76 -9.22
N PRO A 85 -0.99 4.00 -9.63
CA PRO A 85 -1.02 5.12 -8.69
C PRO A 85 -2.14 5.01 -7.64
N VAL A 86 -3.34 4.57 -8.03
CA VAL A 86 -4.52 4.52 -7.15
C VAL A 86 -4.35 3.51 -6.00
N PRO A 87 -4.01 2.23 -6.23
CA PRO A 87 -3.90 1.27 -5.13
C PRO A 87 -2.84 1.67 -4.11
N PHE A 88 -1.74 2.30 -4.54
CA PHE A 88 -0.67 2.72 -3.64
C PHE A 88 -1.03 4.00 -2.87
N LEU A 89 -1.63 5.01 -3.52
CA LEU A 89 -2.05 6.23 -2.81
C LEU A 89 -3.14 5.93 -1.76
N LEU A 90 -4.00 4.95 -2.03
CA LEU A 90 -5.08 4.56 -1.10
C LEU A 90 -4.54 4.04 0.24
N LEU A 91 -3.33 3.48 0.27
CA LEU A 91 -2.66 3.05 1.50
C LEU A 91 -2.45 4.21 2.49
N GLY A 92 -2.30 5.44 1.99
CA GLY A 92 -2.16 6.63 2.83
C GLY A 92 -3.36 6.90 3.75
N PHE A 93 -4.56 6.42 3.38
CA PHE A 93 -5.77 6.62 4.18
C PHE A 93 -5.80 5.79 5.47
N ALA A 94 -4.86 4.86 5.68
CA ALA A 94 -4.73 4.15 6.96
C ALA A 94 -4.60 5.11 8.15
N ALA A 95 -3.96 6.25 7.93
CA ALA A 95 -3.72 7.26 8.96
C ALA A 95 -4.94 8.16 9.27
N LEU A 96 -6.11 7.95 8.64
CA LEU A 96 -7.34 8.67 9.02
C LEU A 96 -7.78 8.35 10.46
N PHE A 97 -7.46 7.15 10.95
CA PHE A 97 -7.80 6.69 12.30
C PHE A 97 -6.75 7.04 13.36
N VAL A 98 -5.67 7.72 12.96
CA VAL A 98 -4.56 8.09 13.86
C VAL A 98 -4.34 9.59 13.78
N LYS A 99 -4.39 10.26 14.94
CA LYS A 99 -4.08 11.69 14.99
C LYS A 99 -2.62 11.92 14.62
N LYS A 100 -2.37 12.79 13.64
CA LYS A 100 -1.02 13.15 13.19
C LYS A 100 -0.12 13.51 14.37
N GLY A 101 1.08 12.92 14.40
CA GLY A 101 2.10 13.18 15.42
C GLY A 101 1.87 12.48 16.76
N GLN A 102 0.91 11.54 16.83
CA GLN A 102 0.72 10.65 17.97
C GLN A 102 1.15 9.23 17.61
N VAL A 103 1.65 8.51 18.61
CA VAL A 103 1.88 7.06 18.49
C VAL A 103 0.54 6.36 18.19
N PRO A 104 0.43 5.60 17.09
CA PRO A 104 -0.75 4.80 16.82
C PRO A 104 -1.03 3.83 17.97
N LYS A 105 -2.28 3.77 18.43
CA LYS A 105 -2.72 2.63 19.24
C LYS A 105 -2.74 1.40 18.34
N VAL A 106 -2.44 0.22 18.89
CA VAL A 106 -2.47 -1.04 18.12
C VAL A 106 -3.83 -1.23 17.44
N THR A 107 -4.93 -0.88 18.12
CA THR A 107 -6.28 -0.99 17.56
C THR A 107 -6.51 -0.06 16.36
N THR A 108 -6.13 1.21 16.46
CA THR A 108 -6.30 2.18 15.36
C THR A 108 -5.35 1.89 14.19
N LEU A 109 -4.17 1.35 14.47
CA LEU A 109 -3.24 0.85 13.48
C LEU A 109 -3.85 -0.31 12.69
N ILE A 110 -4.39 -1.32 13.37
CA ILE A 110 -5.04 -2.48 12.74
C ILE A 110 -6.20 -2.04 11.86
N ILE A 111 -7.11 -1.21 12.41
CA ILE A 111 -8.26 -0.68 11.65
C ILE A 111 -7.80 0.08 10.42
N GLY A 112 -6.80 0.95 10.55
CA GLY A 112 -6.27 1.73 9.44
C GLY A 112 -5.66 0.87 8.34
N VAL A 113 -4.83 -0.13 8.71
CA VAL A 113 -4.22 -1.03 7.74
C VAL A 113 -5.26 -1.88 7.02
N ILE A 114 -6.24 -2.45 7.73
CA ILE A 114 -7.33 -3.22 7.12
C ILE A 114 -8.13 -2.34 6.16
N PHE A 115 -8.53 -1.14 6.60
CA PHE A 115 -9.30 -0.21 5.79
C PHE A 115 -8.56 0.17 4.49
N ALA A 116 -7.31 0.55 4.59
CA ALA A 116 -6.55 1.00 3.42
C ALA A 116 -6.17 -0.16 2.49
N THR A 117 -5.93 -1.36 3.04
CA THR A 117 -5.74 -2.58 2.23
C THR A 117 -7.03 -2.96 1.51
N LEU A 118 -8.20 -2.81 2.15
CA LEU A 118 -9.49 -3.01 1.49
C LEU A 118 -9.68 -2.05 0.32
N LEU A 119 -9.31 -0.77 0.48
CA LEU A 119 -9.35 0.19 -0.62
C LEU A 119 -8.43 -0.23 -1.78
N ARG A 120 -7.19 -0.66 -1.48
CA ARG A 120 -6.27 -1.21 -2.48
C ARG A 120 -6.84 -2.45 -3.17
N PHE A 121 -7.45 -3.36 -2.40
CA PHE A 121 -8.12 -4.54 -2.93
C PHE A 121 -9.25 -4.15 -3.88
N LEU A 122 -10.11 -3.19 -3.53
CA LEU A 122 -11.20 -2.75 -4.41
C LEU A 122 -10.69 -2.19 -5.75
N SER A 123 -9.52 -1.53 -5.75
CA SER A 123 -8.87 -1.05 -6.96
C SER A 123 -8.45 -2.21 -7.88
N HIS A 124 -7.69 -3.17 -7.35
CA HIS A 124 -7.26 -4.33 -8.13
C HIS A 124 -8.40 -5.30 -8.47
N PHE A 125 -9.42 -5.40 -7.61
CA PHE A 125 -10.63 -6.16 -7.88
C PHE A 125 -11.37 -5.59 -9.09
N ALA A 126 -11.60 -4.27 -9.13
CA ALA A 126 -12.22 -3.60 -10.26
C ALA A 126 -11.38 -3.77 -11.54
N SER A 127 -10.05 -3.63 -11.44
CA SER A 127 -9.15 -3.89 -12.57
C SER A 127 -9.30 -5.34 -13.07
N GLY A 128 -9.26 -6.30 -12.15
CA GLY A 128 -9.33 -7.73 -12.43
C GLY A 128 -10.64 -8.14 -13.13
N VAL A 129 -11.77 -7.58 -12.69
CA VAL A 129 -13.08 -7.87 -13.29
C VAL A 129 -13.19 -7.30 -14.72
N ILE A 130 -12.66 -6.11 -14.97
CA ILE A 130 -12.87 -5.39 -16.24
C ILE A 130 -11.85 -5.82 -17.31
N TRP A 131 -10.59 -6.03 -16.94
CA TRP A 131 -9.50 -6.27 -17.91
C TRP A 131 -8.81 -7.64 -17.79
N PHE A 132 -9.06 -8.40 -16.72
CA PHE A 132 -8.41 -9.70 -16.51
C PHE A 132 -9.41 -10.85 -16.35
N SER A 133 -10.68 -10.64 -16.71
CA SER A 133 -11.70 -11.70 -16.71
C SER A 133 -11.42 -12.81 -17.73
N GLU A 134 -10.63 -12.52 -18.76
CA GLU A 134 -10.16 -13.54 -19.72
C GLU A 134 -9.34 -14.67 -19.08
N PHE A 135 -8.80 -14.45 -17.87
CA PHE A 135 -8.07 -15.45 -17.11
C PHE A 135 -8.95 -16.24 -16.13
N THR A 136 -10.26 -15.94 -16.05
CA THR A 136 -11.21 -16.68 -15.22
C THR A 136 -11.31 -18.13 -15.71
N PRO A 137 -11.07 -19.15 -14.85
CA PRO A 137 -11.23 -20.55 -15.24
C PRO A 137 -12.66 -20.91 -15.63
N ASP A 138 -12.83 -21.88 -16.53
CA ASP A 138 -14.14 -22.39 -16.92
C ASP A 138 -14.98 -22.80 -15.69
N GLY A 139 -16.21 -22.32 -15.64
CA GLY A 139 -17.15 -22.58 -14.55
C GLY A 139 -17.02 -21.66 -13.33
N TRP A 140 -16.07 -20.72 -13.32
CA TRP A 140 -16.00 -19.66 -12.30
C TRP A 140 -16.75 -18.40 -12.74
N ASN A 141 -17.27 -17.65 -11.77
CA ASN A 141 -17.79 -16.29 -11.99
C ASN A 141 -16.63 -15.27 -11.91
N ASP A 142 -16.58 -14.30 -12.84
CA ASP A 142 -15.51 -13.31 -12.93
C ASP A 142 -15.32 -12.48 -11.65
N LEU A 143 -16.42 -12.10 -10.96
CA LEU A 143 -16.34 -11.38 -9.69
C LEU A 143 -15.73 -12.28 -8.62
N ALA A 144 -16.17 -13.54 -8.53
CA ALA A 144 -15.63 -14.48 -7.54
C ALA A 144 -14.14 -14.76 -7.79
N TYR A 145 -13.74 -14.94 -9.06
CA TYR A 145 -12.35 -15.18 -9.44
C TYR A 145 -11.46 -13.97 -9.15
N SER A 146 -11.85 -12.77 -9.58
CA SER A 146 -11.09 -11.54 -9.29
C SER A 146 -10.97 -11.30 -7.78
N ALA A 147 -12.05 -11.50 -7.01
CA ALA A 147 -12.00 -11.34 -5.56
C ALA A 147 -11.05 -12.34 -4.91
N PHE A 148 -11.14 -13.63 -5.28
CA PHE A 148 -10.28 -14.67 -4.75
C PHE A 148 -8.81 -14.44 -5.12
N TYR A 149 -8.53 -14.16 -6.40
CA TYR A 149 -7.19 -13.91 -6.91
C TYR A 149 -6.52 -12.76 -6.15
N ASN A 150 -7.17 -11.61 -6.07
CA ASN A 150 -6.63 -10.43 -5.39
C ASN A 150 -6.48 -10.63 -3.86
N ALA A 151 -7.46 -11.27 -3.22
CA ALA A 151 -7.40 -11.53 -1.79
C ALA A 151 -6.28 -12.52 -1.41
N SER A 152 -6.02 -13.51 -2.28
CA SER A 152 -5.07 -14.58 -2.00
C SER A 152 -3.63 -14.11 -1.78
N TYR A 153 -3.20 -12.98 -2.36
CA TYR A 153 -1.90 -12.36 -2.06
C TYR A 153 -2.00 -11.14 -1.14
N LEU A 154 -3.05 -10.32 -1.25
CA LEU A 154 -3.19 -9.12 -0.41
C LEU A 154 -3.43 -9.45 1.07
N VAL A 155 -4.20 -10.51 1.38
CA VAL A 155 -4.46 -10.88 2.78
C VAL A 155 -3.17 -11.33 3.49
N PRO A 156 -2.37 -12.28 2.95
CA PRO A 156 -1.08 -12.61 3.55
C PRO A 156 -0.15 -11.40 3.69
N GLN A 157 -0.05 -10.57 2.64
CA GLN A 157 0.77 -9.36 2.66
C GLN A 157 0.34 -8.37 3.75
N MET A 158 -0.97 -8.19 3.94
CA MET A 158 -1.53 -7.38 5.01
C MET A 158 -1.19 -7.94 6.39
N LEU A 159 -1.29 -9.27 6.58
CA LEU A 159 -0.97 -9.91 7.86
C LEU A 159 0.51 -9.77 8.22
N ILE A 160 1.41 -9.96 7.25
CA ILE A 160 2.86 -9.73 7.42
C ILE A 160 3.10 -8.26 7.79
N THR A 161 2.47 -7.35 7.06
CA THR A 161 2.59 -5.91 7.30
C THR A 161 2.11 -5.52 8.70
N LEU A 162 0.96 -6.05 9.14
CA LEU A 162 0.43 -5.85 10.49
C LEU A 162 1.40 -6.37 11.55
N ALA A 163 1.92 -7.58 11.39
CA ALA A 163 2.87 -8.17 12.33
C ALA A 163 4.10 -7.25 12.51
N VAL A 164 4.70 -6.81 11.40
CA VAL A 164 5.87 -5.92 11.43
C VAL A 164 5.54 -4.57 12.07
N LEU A 165 4.42 -3.95 11.70
CA LEU A 165 4.02 -2.65 12.23
C LEU A 165 3.67 -2.69 13.72
N ILE A 166 3.03 -3.77 14.19
CA ILE A 166 2.71 -3.96 15.62
C ILE A 166 3.99 -4.11 16.44
N VAL A 167 4.97 -4.86 15.95
CA VAL A 167 6.29 -4.95 16.60
C VAL A 167 6.96 -3.58 16.59
N PHE A 168 7.00 -2.91 15.44
CA PHE A 168 7.68 -1.63 15.29
C PHE A 168 7.10 -0.53 16.19
N VAL A 169 5.77 -0.40 16.27
CA VAL A 169 5.14 0.62 17.13
C VAL A 169 5.36 0.36 18.62
N LYS A 170 5.45 -0.92 19.03
CA LYS A 170 5.72 -1.30 20.43
C LYS A 170 7.19 -1.10 20.79
N SER A 171 8.11 -1.43 19.89
CA SER A 171 9.56 -1.35 20.13
C SER A 171 10.13 0.06 19.96
N TYR A 172 9.59 0.85 19.03
CA TYR A 172 10.08 2.20 18.71
C TYR A 172 8.94 3.25 18.62
N PRO A 173 8.12 3.42 19.67
CA PRO A 173 6.98 4.35 19.65
C PRO A 173 7.37 5.81 19.39
N GLN A 174 8.55 6.24 19.84
CA GLN A 174 9.09 7.58 19.64
C GLN A 174 9.27 7.95 18.16
N PHE A 175 9.37 6.96 17.27
CA PHE A 175 9.42 7.19 15.83
C PHE A 175 8.13 7.83 15.30
N PHE A 176 6.98 7.66 15.96
CA PHE A 176 5.73 8.24 15.47
C PHE A 176 5.42 9.64 16.07
N ASN A 177 6.19 10.03 17.09
CA ASN A 177 6.07 11.34 17.75
C ASN A 177 6.87 12.39 17.00
N VAL A 178 6.23 13.02 16.01
CA VAL A 178 6.82 14.12 15.27
C VAL A 178 6.59 15.43 16.04
N LYS A 179 7.64 15.93 16.71
CA LYS A 179 7.63 17.31 17.25
C LYS A 179 7.69 18.31 16.08
N LYS A 180 6.99 19.44 16.19
CA LYS A 180 7.19 20.56 15.25
C LYS A 180 8.64 21.05 15.38
N ILE A 181 9.34 21.20 14.25
CA ILE A 181 10.73 21.67 14.14
C ILE A 181 10.74 23.07 13.53
#